data_AF-X1LLW3-F1
#
_entry.id   AF-X1LLW3-F1
#
_cell.length_a   1.000
_cell.length_b   1.000
_cell.length_c   1.000
_cell.angle_alpha   90.00
_cell.angle_beta   90.00
_cell.angle_gamma   90.00
#
_symmetry.space_group_name_H-M   'P 1'
#
loop_
_entity.id
_entity.type
_entity.pdbx_description
1 polymer ?
#
loop_
_entity_poly.entity_id
_entity_poly.type
_entity_poly.pdbx_seq_one_letter_code
_entity_poly.pdbx_strand_id
1 'polypeptide(L)'
;MERKYWLDLFTGKTWEEFLKNGAQVSGFREGRKKAAEKIQIGDYLICYVIGISRLIGVLEVESKYYFDDKNRIWEDTLFPVRFKVKPIYMLDAKNAVPLDLIMDNLPLFRTLNSRKAWGGFVRGSPREFNPNDAQVILQLIEDAKNHPVSREYDTKKYWQRPKAYESKAGMVTIPEEEEEEVESTKPPFEKITHEEMQYLLLKLGSDLELNVWVAKNDRNKEFNGTFFKDIPRLMKELPIHLDEATNRT
;
A
#
# COMPACT_ATOMS: atom_id res chain seq x y z
N MET A 1 4.43 14.48 26.89
CA MET A 1 3.82 14.47 25.55
C MET A 1 3.47 13.02 25.24
N GLU A 2 2.28 12.77 24.70
CA GLU A 2 1.86 11.44 24.29
C GLU A 2 2.61 11.07 22.99
N ARG A 3 3.32 9.93 23.00
CA ARG A 3 4.15 9.47 21.88
C ARG A 3 3.27 8.95 20.75
N LYS A 4 3.56 9.36 19.51
CA LYS A 4 2.88 8.85 18.32
C LYS A 4 3.68 7.74 17.64
N TYR A 5 2.97 6.98 16.82
CA TYR A 5 3.50 5.83 16.11
C TYR A 5 3.22 5.98 14.63
N TRP A 6 4.25 5.79 13.81
CA TRP A 6 4.20 6.02 12.38
C TRP A 6 4.70 4.81 11.65
N LEU A 7 4.04 4.46 10.55
CA LEU A 7 4.54 3.45 9.64
C LEU A 7 5.77 3.95 8.89
N ASP A 8 6.79 3.12 8.84
CA ASP A 8 7.97 3.31 8.00
C ASP A 8 8.13 2.11 7.05
N LEU A 9 8.22 2.40 5.76
CA LEU A 9 8.06 1.41 4.70
C LEU A 9 9.37 1.12 4.00
N PHE A 10 9.78 -0.15 4.02
CA PHE A 10 10.99 -0.62 3.37
C PHE A 10 10.70 -1.70 2.33
N THR A 11 11.53 -1.79 1.30
CA THR A 11 11.76 -3.05 0.58
C THR A 11 12.89 -3.80 1.26
N GLY A 12 13.10 -5.08 0.95
CA GLY A 12 14.27 -5.79 1.47
C GLY A 12 15.57 -5.07 1.11
N LYS A 13 15.68 -4.56 -0.12
CA LYS A 13 16.85 -3.78 -0.55
C LYS A 13 17.04 -2.50 0.28
N THR A 14 16.01 -1.67 0.46
CA THR A 14 16.17 -0.41 1.20
C THR A 14 16.41 -0.62 2.70
N TRP A 15 15.91 -1.72 3.26
CA TRP A 15 16.22 -2.14 4.63
C TRP A 15 17.69 -2.51 4.78
N GLU A 16 18.23 -3.31 3.86
CA GLU A 16 19.64 -3.69 3.87
C GLU A 16 20.58 -2.50 3.64
N GLU A 17 20.21 -1.56 2.76
CA GLU A 17 20.93 -0.29 2.59
C GLU A 17 20.89 0.57 3.86
N PHE A 18 19.74 0.63 4.53
CA PHE A 18 19.59 1.32 5.81
C PHE A 18 20.52 0.74 6.88
N LEU A 19 20.58 -0.59 7.02
CA LEU A 19 21.48 -1.27 7.94
C LEU A 19 22.96 -1.03 7.60
N LYS A 20 23.34 -1.13 6.33
CA LYS A 20 24.72 -0.87 5.86
C LYS A 20 25.19 0.55 6.14
N ASN A 21 24.28 1.53 6.16
CA ASN A 21 24.56 2.91 6.52
C ASN A 21 24.39 3.21 8.02
N GLY A 22 24.44 2.17 8.87
CA GLY A 22 24.48 2.31 10.33
C GLY A 22 23.11 2.46 11.00
N ALA A 23 22.00 2.36 10.26
CA ALA A 23 20.64 2.42 10.79
C ALA A 23 20.28 3.72 11.56
N GLN A 24 20.92 4.84 11.19
CA GLN A 24 20.76 6.14 11.88
C GLN A 24 19.86 7.14 11.15
N VAL A 25 19.47 6.84 9.91
CA VAL A 25 18.71 7.76 9.06
C VAL A 25 17.57 7.03 8.35
N SER A 26 16.33 7.41 8.65
CA SER A 26 15.16 6.97 7.89
C SER A 26 14.72 8.08 6.91
N GLY A 27 14.23 7.69 5.75
CA GLY A 27 13.94 8.60 4.64
C GLY A 27 12.62 8.30 3.95
N PHE A 28 11.92 9.36 3.55
CA PHE A 28 10.67 9.33 2.81
C PHE A 28 10.78 10.13 1.50
N ARG A 29 9.84 9.85 0.59
CA ARG A 29 9.72 10.59 -0.68
C ARG A 29 9.33 12.05 -0.42
N GLU A 30 9.74 12.95 -1.30
CA GLU A 30 9.42 14.38 -1.19
C GLU A 30 7.92 14.66 -1.07
N GLY A 31 7.09 13.94 -1.83
CA GLY A 31 5.62 14.05 -1.76
C GLY A 31 5.01 13.70 -0.40
N ARG A 32 5.81 13.16 0.54
CA ARG A 32 5.39 12.84 1.92
C ARG A 32 5.79 13.89 2.95
N LYS A 33 6.38 15.02 2.53
CA LYS A 33 6.79 16.12 3.41
C LYS A 33 5.70 16.57 4.39
N LYS A 34 4.45 16.74 3.92
CA LYS A 34 3.31 17.15 4.79
C LYS A 34 3.00 16.16 5.91
N ALA A 35 3.25 14.87 5.70
CA ALA A 35 3.08 13.86 6.73
C ALA A 35 4.29 13.87 7.69
N ALA A 36 5.51 13.97 7.14
CA ALA A 36 6.74 14.08 7.91
C ALA A 36 6.77 15.30 8.85
N GLU A 37 6.16 16.43 8.47
CA GLU A 37 6.01 17.62 9.31
C GLU A 37 5.29 17.37 10.65
N LYS A 38 4.45 16.32 10.71
CA LYS A 38 3.68 15.97 11.91
C LYS A 38 4.45 15.08 12.87
N ILE A 39 5.54 14.47 12.42
CA ILE A 39 6.38 13.58 13.22
C ILE A 39 7.22 14.43 14.17
N GLN A 40 7.21 14.07 15.45
CA GLN A 40 7.94 14.77 16.50
C GLN A 40 9.11 13.95 17.03
N ILE A 41 10.06 14.64 17.67
CA ILE A 41 11.17 13.98 18.37
C ILE A 41 10.58 13.13 19.52
N GLY A 42 11.02 11.88 19.61
CA GLY A 42 10.51 10.88 20.54
C GLY A 42 9.37 10.02 19.99
N ASP A 43 8.82 10.32 18.81
CA ASP A 43 7.87 9.44 18.12
C ASP A 43 8.56 8.15 17.64
N TYR A 44 7.77 7.10 17.45
CA TYR A 44 8.27 5.81 16.97
C TYR A 44 7.89 5.56 15.52
N LEU A 45 8.87 5.09 14.74
CA LEU A 45 8.73 4.58 13.39
C LEU A 45 8.70 3.05 13.46
N ILE A 46 7.58 2.45 13.05
CA ILE A 46 7.38 1.01 12.97
C ILE A 46 7.77 0.56 11.56
N CYS A 47 8.85 -0.20 11.45
CA CYS A 47 9.43 -0.63 10.17
C CYS A 47 8.70 -1.85 9.62
N TYR A 48 8.19 -1.73 8.41
CA TYR A 48 7.52 -2.79 7.66
C TYR A 48 8.24 -3.05 6.34
N VAL A 49 8.55 -4.33 6.06
CA VAL A 49 9.16 -4.76 4.79
C VAL A 49 8.09 -5.30 3.86
N ILE A 50 7.92 -4.63 2.72
CA ILE A 50 7.05 -5.08 1.62
C ILE A 50 7.67 -6.26 0.87
N GLY A 51 6.83 -7.04 0.19
CA GLY A 51 7.22 -8.26 -0.52
C GLY A 51 7.12 -9.52 0.35
N ILE A 52 7.57 -9.44 1.60
CA ILE A 52 7.43 -10.54 2.59
C ILE A 52 6.39 -10.25 3.69
N SER A 53 5.81 -9.05 3.69
CA SER A 53 4.75 -8.60 4.59
C SER A 53 5.08 -8.79 6.08
N ARG A 54 6.25 -8.29 6.52
CA ARG A 54 6.72 -8.44 7.91
C ARG A 54 7.05 -7.12 8.58
N LEU A 55 6.77 -7.04 9.87
CA LEU A 55 7.28 -6.00 10.76
C LEU A 55 8.67 -6.41 11.25
N ILE A 56 9.66 -5.55 10.99
CA ILE A 56 11.08 -5.89 11.16
C ILE A 56 11.76 -5.07 12.26
N GLY A 57 11.16 -3.98 12.71
CA GLY A 57 11.81 -3.13 13.71
C GLY A 57 11.01 -1.92 14.13
N VAL A 58 11.58 -1.20 15.09
CA VAL A 58 11.07 0.03 15.68
C VAL A 58 12.23 1.00 15.86
N LEU A 59 12.07 2.22 15.36
CA LEU A 59 13.04 3.29 15.47
C LEU A 59 12.44 4.46 16.27
N GLU A 60 13.23 5.09 17.12
CA GLU A 60 12.88 6.34 17.79
C GLU A 60 13.39 7.54 16.98
N VAL A 61 12.54 8.55 16.80
CA VAL A 61 12.89 9.76 16.06
C VAL A 61 13.69 10.70 16.96
N GLU A 62 14.92 11.04 16.55
CA GLU A 62 15.84 11.90 17.31
C GLU A 62 15.94 13.34 16.77
N SER A 63 15.40 13.61 15.59
CA SER A 63 15.42 14.96 14.99
C SER A 63 14.08 15.34 14.38
N LYS A 64 13.89 16.64 14.14
CA LYS A 64 12.90 17.09 13.15
C LYS A 64 13.33 16.58 11.76
N TYR A 65 12.36 16.52 10.83
CA TYR A 65 12.70 16.19 9.46
C TYR A 65 13.66 17.23 8.87
N TYR A 66 14.57 16.79 8.03
CA TYR A 66 15.43 17.64 7.22
C TYR A 66 15.42 17.15 5.77
N PHE A 67 15.83 18.03 4.86
CA PHE A 67 15.92 17.70 3.45
C PHE A 67 17.39 17.43 3.09
N ASP A 68 17.65 16.30 2.43
CA ASP A 68 18.98 15.94 1.93
C ASP A 68 18.88 15.10 0.66
N ASP A 69 19.24 15.73 -0.46
CA ASP A 69 19.32 15.15 -1.80
C ASP A 69 20.77 14.91 -2.26
N LYS A 70 21.77 15.30 -1.44
CA LYS A 70 23.19 15.23 -1.79
C LYS A 70 23.82 13.93 -1.32
N ASN A 71 23.52 13.52 -0.08
CA ASN A 71 24.10 12.30 0.48
C ASN A 71 23.22 11.10 0.11
N ARG A 72 23.68 10.27 -0.83
CA ARG A 72 22.89 9.12 -1.29
C ARG A 72 23.07 7.91 -0.35
N ILE A 73 21.97 7.49 0.28
CA ILE A 73 21.93 6.30 1.15
C ILE A 73 21.35 5.10 0.40
N TRP A 74 20.30 5.33 -0.40
CA TRP A 74 19.57 4.29 -1.14
C TRP A 74 19.85 4.41 -2.64
N GLU A 75 20.06 3.26 -3.30
CA GLU A 75 20.45 3.23 -4.71
C GLU A 75 19.27 3.51 -5.64
N ASP A 76 18.07 3.01 -5.33
CA ASP A 76 16.94 3.09 -6.26
C ASP A 76 16.20 4.44 -6.17
N THR A 77 16.20 5.11 -5.02
CA THR A 77 15.46 6.37 -4.80
C THR A 77 16.13 7.20 -3.71
N LEU A 78 16.18 8.54 -3.84
CA LEU A 78 16.97 9.37 -2.90
C LEU A 78 16.37 9.51 -1.49
N PHE A 79 15.04 9.41 -1.39
CA PHE A 79 14.26 9.64 -0.16
C PHE A 79 14.75 10.89 0.62
N PRO A 80 14.54 12.09 0.06
CA PRO A 80 15.20 13.29 0.54
C PRO A 80 14.62 13.84 1.84
N VAL A 81 13.41 13.43 2.25
CA VAL A 81 12.81 13.84 3.53
C VAL A 81 13.27 12.88 4.61
N ARG A 82 14.21 13.28 5.45
CA ARG A 82 14.93 12.40 6.36
C ARG A 82 14.78 12.76 7.82
N PHE A 83 14.96 11.76 8.68
CA PHE A 83 15.02 11.88 10.13
C PHE A 83 16.28 11.20 10.64
N LYS A 84 16.92 11.79 11.65
CA LYS A 84 17.84 11.03 12.50
C LYS A 84 17.01 10.13 13.39
N VAL A 85 17.39 8.86 13.45
CA VAL A 85 16.64 7.83 14.14
C VAL A 85 17.58 6.93 14.93
N LYS A 86 17.06 6.37 16.01
CA LYS A 86 17.75 5.39 16.84
C LYS A 86 17.00 4.07 16.82
N PRO A 87 17.63 2.95 16.42
CA PRO A 87 16.99 1.65 16.50
C PRO A 87 16.71 1.25 17.95
N ILE A 88 15.44 0.96 18.27
CA ILE A 88 15.02 0.42 19.57
C ILE A 88 14.94 -1.11 19.49
N TYR A 89 14.24 -1.59 18.46
CA TYR A 89 14.11 -3.00 18.15
C TYR A 89 14.47 -3.23 16.68
N MET A 90 15.27 -4.26 16.42
CA MET A 90 15.58 -4.71 15.07
C MET A 90 15.55 -6.24 15.06
N LEU A 91 14.91 -6.79 14.05
CA LEU A 91 14.77 -8.22 13.80
C LEU A 91 15.40 -8.54 12.45
N ASP A 92 15.91 -9.76 12.32
CA ASP A 92 16.26 -10.30 11.01
C ASP A 92 15.00 -10.64 10.22
N ALA A 93 15.08 -10.65 8.89
CA ALA A 93 13.94 -11.02 8.04
C ALA A 93 13.31 -12.38 8.42
N LYS A 94 14.12 -13.34 8.90
CA LYS A 94 13.66 -14.64 9.40
C LYS A 94 12.85 -14.55 10.69
N ASN A 95 13.18 -13.62 11.57
CA ASN A 95 12.57 -13.48 12.89
C ASN A 95 11.51 -12.37 12.94
N ALA A 96 11.43 -11.55 11.89
CA ALA A 96 10.44 -10.50 11.69
C ALA A 96 9.02 -11.05 11.82
N VAL A 97 8.12 -10.25 12.38
CA VAL A 97 6.75 -10.66 12.68
C VAL A 97 5.91 -10.58 11.40
N PRO A 98 5.40 -11.70 10.87
CA PRO A 98 4.52 -11.68 9.72
C PRO A 98 3.20 -11.00 10.06
N LEU A 99 2.70 -10.18 9.15
CA LEU A 99 1.46 -9.44 9.35
C LEU A 99 0.27 -10.35 9.66
N ASP A 100 0.19 -11.52 9.04
CA ASP A 100 -0.92 -12.47 9.22
C ASP A 100 -1.15 -12.86 10.68
N LEU A 101 -0.07 -12.97 11.49
CA LEU A 101 -0.18 -13.28 12.92
C LEU A 101 -0.79 -12.13 13.74
N ILE A 102 -0.75 -10.93 13.17
CA ILE A 102 -1.17 -9.69 13.80
C ILE A 102 -2.60 -9.35 13.37
N MET A 103 -2.97 -9.67 12.12
CA MET A 103 -4.29 -9.34 11.57
C MET A 103 -5.45 -9.93 12.37
N ASP A 104 -5.30 -11.14 12.91
CA ASP A 104 -6.36 -11.76 13.72
C ASP A 104 -6.50 -11.11 15.12
N ASN A 105 -5.43 -10.45 15.59
CA ASN A 105 -5.31 -9.97 16.97
C ASN A 105 -5.49 -8.45 17.13
N LEU A 106 -5.49 -7.68 16.03
CA LEU A 106 -5.54 -6.22 16.08
C LEU A 106 -6.94 -5.64 15.82
N PRO A 107 -7.42 -4.72 16.67
CA PRO A 107 -8.64 -3.92 16.42
C PRO A 107 -8.67 -3.22 15.04
N LEU A 108 -7.54 -2.73 14.53
CA LEU A 108 -7.43 -2.16 13.17
C LEU A 108 -7.97 -3.11 12.09
N PHE A 109 -7.74 -4.42 12.24
CA PHE A 109 -8.06 -5.42 11.25
C PHE A 109 -9.46 -6.03 11.42
N ARG A 110 -10.08 -5.85 12.59
CA ARG A 110 -11.52 -6.10 12.76
C ARG A 110 -12.40 -5.15 11.95
N THR A 111 -11.88 -3.96 11.58
CA THR A 111 -12.59 -2.97 10.74
C THR A 111 -12.11 -2.95 9.30
N LEU A 112 -10.85 -3.29 9.03
CA LEU A 112 -10.31 -3.44 7.69
C LEU A 112 -10.65 -4.84 7.13
N ASN A 113 -11.83 -4.98 6.52
CA ASN A 113 -12.40 -6.22 5.97
C ASN A 113 -11.55 -6.94 4.88
N SER A 114 -10.27 -6.62 4.66
CA SER A 114 -9.38 -7.39 3.75
C SER A 114 -7.89 -7.01 3.83
N ARG A 115 -7.02 -7.97 3.50
CA ARG A 115 -5.57 -7.78 3.22
C ARG A 115 -5.29 -6.66 2.20
N LYS A 116 -6.22 -6.41 1.27
CA LYS A 116 -6.15 -5.30 0.29
C LYS A 116 -6.18 -3.91 0.94
N ALA A 117 -6.94 -3.75 2.02
CA ALA A 117 -7.02 -2.47 2.73
C ALA A 117 -5.70 -2.13 3.44
N TRP A 118 -4.99 -3.15 3.95
CA TRP A 118 -3.64 -2.99 4.47
C TRP A 118 -2.64 -2.55 3.40
N GLY A 119 -2.68 -3.15 2.22
CA GLY A 119 -1.87 -2.72 1.08
C GLY A 119 -2.05 -1.22 0.74
N GLY A 120 -3.28 -0.70 0.85
CA GLY A 120 -3.54 0.74 0.75
C GLY A 120 -2.95 1.56 1.91
N PHE A 121 -3.07 1.05 3.14
CA PHE A 121 -2.50 1.67 4.34
C PHE A 121 -0.98 1.82 4.22
N VAL A 122 -0.27 0.75 3.86
CA VAL A 122 1.20 0.75 3.86
C VAL A 122 1.80 1.65 2.79
N ARG A 123 1.16 1.74 1.62
CA ARG A 123 1.55 2.66 0.55
C ARG A 123 1.45 4.14 0.96
N GLY A 124 0.70 4.43 2.01
CA GLY A 124 0.55 5.76 2.60
C GLY A 124 1.75 6.25 3.42
N SER A 125 2.79 5.43 3.61
CA SER A 125 3.93 5.75 4.49
C SER A 125 4.57 7.12 4.20
N PRO A 126 4.84 7.95 5.23
CA PRO A 126 4.55 7.70 6.65
C PRO A 126 3.07 7.93 6.98
N ARG A 127 2.50 7.02 7.79
CA ARG A 127 1.10 7.07 8.23
C ARG A 127 0.98 6.79 9.72
N GLU A 128 0.19 7.59 10.43
CA GLU A 128 -0.03 7.44 11.87
C GLU A 128 -0.85 6.16 12.16
N PHE A 129 -0.39 5.38 13.13
CA PHE A 129 -1.13 4.25 13.69
C PHE A 129 -2.06 4.72 14.82
N ASN A 130 -3.13 3.96 15.04
CA ASN A 130 -3.86 4.08 16.30
C ASN A 130 -2.92 3.68 17.46
N PRO A 131 -2.87 4.45 18.56
CA PRO A 131 -2.01 4.14 19.71
C PRO A 131 -2.19 2.73 20.27
N ASN A 132 -3.43 2.21 20.32
CA ASN A 132 -3.71 0.88 20.86
C ASN A 132 -3.12 -0.21 19.95
N ASP A 133 -3.30 -0.09 18.64
CA ASP A 133 -2.77 -1.05 17.67
C ASP A 133 -1.23 -1.01 17.65
N ALA A 134 -0.66 0.20 17.75
CA ALA A 134 0.78 0.38 17.78
C ALA A 134 1.41 -0.25 19.02
N GLN A 135 0.80 -0.13 20.20
CA GLN A 135 1.30 -0.76 21.43
C GLN A 135 1.35 -2.28 21.32
N VAL A 136 0.32 -2.90 20.75
CA VAL A 136 0.30 -4.36 20.50
C VAL A 136 1.42 -4.75 19.52
N ILE A 137 1.60 -3.98 18.44
CA ILE A 137 2.69 -4.19 17.49
C ILE A 137 4.07 -4.10 18.16
N LEU A 138 4.28 -3.11 19.02
CA LEU A 138 5.54 -2.95 19.75
C LEU A 138 5.83 -4.15 20.63
N GLN A 139 4.83 -4.61 21.39
CA GLN A 139 4.95 -5.79 22.24
C GLN A 139 5.32 -7.02 21.42
N LEU A 140 4.66 -7.24 20.27
CA LEU A 140 4.98 -8.37 19.39
C LEU A 140 6.40 -8.31 18.82
N ILE A 141 6.89 -7.13 18.47
CA ILE A 141 8.27 -6.95 17.99
C ILE A 141 9.28 -7.17 19.12
N GLU A 142 8.99 -6.67 20.32
CA GLU A 142 9.81 -6.89 21.51
C GLU A 142 9.86 -8.37 21.90
N ASP A 143 8.71 -9.04 21.90
CA ASP A 143 8.60 -10.48 22.15
C ASP A 143 9.36 -11.28 21.10
N ALA A 144 9.27 -10.91 19.81
CA ALA A 144 10.02 -11.57 18.75
C ALA A 144 11.54 -11.34 18.86
N LYS A 145 11.97 -10.23 19.49
CA LYS A 145 13.39 -9.97 19.78
C LYS A 145 13.88 -10.86 20.94
N ASN A 146 13.07 -11.00 21.98
CA ASN A 146 13.40 -11.80 23.17
C ASN A 146 13.26 -13.32 22.91
N HIS A 147 12.30 -13.70 22.08
CA HIS A 147 11.97 -15.07 21.72
C HIS A 147 11.92 -15.21 20.18
N PRO A 148 13.08 -15.25 19.51
CA PRO A 148 13.13 -15.27 18.05
C PRO A 148 12.51 -16.56 17.51
N VAL A 149 11.46 -16.40 16.70
CA VAL A 149 10.82 -17.49 15.97
C VAL A 149 11.23 -17.39 14.51
N SER A 150 12.09 -18.31 14.08
CA SER A 150 12.55 -18.37 12.70
C SER A 150 11.42 -18.85 11.78
N ARG A 151 11.11 -18.04 10.77
CA ARG A 151 10.10 -18.33 9.75
C ARG A 151 10.71 -18.12 8.38
N GLU A 152 10.63 -19.16 7.55
CA GLU A 152 11.04 -19.06 6.15
C GLU A 152 10.24 -17.98 5.41
N TYR A 153 10.89 -17.32 4.45
CA TYR A 153 10.28 -16.30 3.60
C TYR A 153 10.81 -16.44 2.18
N ASP A 154 10.01 -15.97 1.23
CA ASP A 154 10.42 -15.96 -0.18
C ASP A 154 11.51 -14.90 -0.39
N THR A 155 12.74 -15.38 -0.60
CA THR A 155 13.92 -14.53 -0.82
C THR A 155 13.82 -13.73 -2.12
N LYS A 156 13.14 -14.27 -3.15
CA LYS A 156 12.92 -13.57 -4.42
C LYS A 156 12.00 -12.37 -4.17
N LYS A 157 10.91 -12.54 -3.41
CA LYS A 157 10.01 -11.44 -3.03
C LYS A 157 10.70 -10.41 -2.14
N TYR A 158 11.60 -10.82 -1.25
CA TYR A 158 12.36 -9.91 -0.39
C TYR A 158 13.21 -8.91 -1.21
N TRP A 159 13.87 -9.41 -2.25
CA TRP A 159 14.72 -8.60 -3.13
C TRP A 159 13.97 -7.98 -4.31
N GLN A 160 12.66 -8.20 -4.42
CA GLN A 160 11.86 -7.70 -5.53
C GLN A 160 11.73 -6.18 -5.47
N ARG A 161 11.95 -5.53 -6.63
CA ARG A 161 11.78 -4.09 -6.77
C ARG A 161 10.30 -3.77 -7.07
N PRO A 162 9.66 -2.86 -6.33
CA PRO A 162 8.32 -2.40 -6.67
C PRO A 162 8.33 -1.68 -8.03
N LYS A 163 7.40 -2.01 -8.91
CA LYS A 163 7.22 -1.27 -10.18
C LYS A 163 6.71 0.14 -9.85
N ALA A 164 7.57 1.12 -10.02
CA ALA A 164 7.24 2.52 -9.82
C ALA A 164 6.97 3.17 -11.19
N TYR A 165 5.80 3.78 -11.34
CA TYR A 165 5.41 4.52 -12.54
C TYR A 165 5.39 6.02 -12.24
N GLU A 166 5.94 6.81 -13.14
CA GLU A 166 5.79 8.26 -13.10
C GLU A 166 4.42 8.66 -13.65
N SER A 167 3.61 9.32 -12.82
CA SER A 167 2.38 9.99 -13.24
C SER A 167 2.56 11.50 -13.12
N LYS A 168 1.72 12.29 -13.80
CA LYS A 168 1.69 13.76 -13.63
C LYS A 168 1.41 14.22 -12.18
N ALA A 169 0.93 13.33 -11.31
CA ALA A 169 0.70 13.57 -9.88
C ALA A 169 1.84 13.05 -8.96
N GLY A 170 2.93 12.55 -9.55
CA GLY A 170 4.09 11.99 -8.84
C GLY A 170 4.30 10.50 -9.09
N MET A 171 5.33 9.94 -8.45
CA MET A 171 5.72 8.53 -8.59
C MET A 171 4.77 7.62 -7.80
N VAL A 172 4.02 6.75 -8.50
CA VAL A 172 3.06 5.82 -7.92
C VAL A 172 3.58 4.39 -8.07
N THR A 173 3.61 3.63 -6.97
CA THR A 173 3.95 2.20 -6.98
C THR A 173 2.68 1.36 -7.15
N ILE A 174 2.61 0.58 -8.22
CA ILE A 174 1.49 -0.32 -8.51
C ILE A 174 1.93 -1.74 -8.15
N PRO A 175 1.26 -2.42 -7.21
CA PRO A 175 1.48 -3.84 -6.98
C PRO A 175 1.04 -4.66 -8.20
N GLU A 176 1.75 -5.74 -8.50
CA GLU A 176 1.10 -6.86 -9.18
C GLU A 176 0.19 -7.55 -8.18
N GLU A 177 -0.97 -8.01 -8.66
CA GLU A 177 -1.88 -8.83 -7.87
C GLU A 177 -1.07 -9.96 -7.25
N GLU A 178 -1.15 -10.10 -5.93
CA GLU A 178 -0.83 -11.39 -5.34
C GLU A 178 -1.80 -12.36 -6.03
N GLU A 179 -1.30 -13.21 -6.92
CA GLU A 179 -1.98 -14.44 -7.31
C GLU A 179 -2.08 -15.27 -6.02
N GLU A 180 -3.00 -14.87 -5.15
CA GLU A 180 -3.57 -15.79 -4.20
C GLU A 180 -4.34 -16.78 -5.07
N GLU A 181 -3.86 -18.02 -5.16
CA GLU A 181 -4.73 -19.18 -5.33
C GLU A 181 -5.68 -19.20 -4.13
N VAL A 182 -6.64 -18.27 -4.10
CA VAL A 182 -7.78 -18.39 -3.20
C VAL A 182 -8.65 -19.44 -3.85
N GLU A 183 -8.55 -20.67 -3.36
CA GLU A 183 -9.61 -21.64 -3.51
C GLU A 183 -10.83 -21.07 -2.77
N SER A 184 -11.56 -20.21 -3.48
CA SER A 184 -12.66 -19.46 -2.90
C SER A 184 -13.84 -20.42 -2.76
N THR A 185 -14.01 -20.99 -1.56
CA THR A 185 -15.32 -21.46 -1.12
C THR A 185 -16.21 -20.24 -0.92
N LYS A 186 -16.72 -19.67 -2.02
CA LYS A 186 -17.80 -18.69 -1.99
C LYS A 186 -19.12 -19.44 -1.73
N PRO A 187 -20.04 -18.92 -0.90
CA PRO A 187 -21.40 -19.42 -0.85
C PRO A 187 -22.07 -19.24 -2.23
N PRO A 188 -23.11 -20.02 -2.55
CA PRO A 188 -23.71 -20.06 -3.89
C PRO A 188 -24.58 -18.81 -4.11
N PHE A 189 -23.95 -17.67 -4.35
CA PHE A 189 -24.52 -16.71 -5.27
C PHE A 189 -24.14 -17.21 -6.66
N GLU A 190 -25.14 -17.44 -7.52
CA GLU A 190 -24.95 -17.72 -8.94
C GLU A 190 -23.84 -16.80 -9.47
N LYS A 191 -22.85 -17.39 -10.16
CA LYS A 191 -21.65 -16.69 -10.60
C LYS A 191 -22.03 -15.64 -11.63
N ILE A 192 -22.43 -14.45 -11.18
CA ILE A 192 -22.60 -13.29 -12.04
C ILE A 192 -21.24 -13.04 -12.69
N THR A 193 -21.20 -13.14 -14.02
CA THR A 193 -19.96 -12.97 -14.76
C THR A 193 -19.61 -11.48 -14.84
N HIS A 194 -18.33 -11.18 -14.98
CA HIS A 194 -17.87 -9.80 -15.13
C HIS A 194 -18.49 -9.15 -16.38
N GLU A 195 -18.62 -9.92 -17.45
CA GLU A 195 -19.27 -9.57 -18.71
C GLU A 195 -20.76 -9.25 -18.53
N GLU A 196 -21.47 -10.04 -17.72
CA GLU A 196 -22.88 -9.82 -17.40
C GLU A 196 -23.10 -8.48 -16.68
N MET A 197 -22.29 -8.19 -15.64
CA MET A 197 -22.39 -6.91 -14.92
C MET A 197 -22.08 -5.72 -15.84
N GLN A 198 -21.04 -5.82 -16.66
CA GLN A 198 -20.69 -4.77 -17.61
C GLN A 198 -21.83 -4.52 -18.60
N TYR A 199 -22.40 -5.59 -19.18
CA TYR A 199 -23.53 -5.48 -20.10
C TYR A 199 -24.74 -4.83 -19.45
N LEU A 200 -25.14 -5.28 -18.25
CA LEU A 200 -26.31 -4.76 -17.54
C LEU A 200 -26.17 -3.27 -17.22
N LEU A 201 -24.98 -2.83 -16.81
CA LEU A 201 -24.72 -1.41 -16.53
C LEU A 201 -24.74 -0.55 -17.80
N LEU A 202 -24.13 -1.04 -18.89
CA LEU A 202 -24.14 -0.33 -20.18
C LEU A 202 -25.56 -0.23 -20.74
N LYS A 203 -26.33 -1.31 -20.66
CA LYS A 203 -27.72 -1.35 -21.08
C LYS A 203 -28.58 -0.39 -20.25
N LEU A 204 -28.48 -0.47 -18.91
CA LEU A 204 -29.22 0.41 -18.01
C LEU A 204 -28.91 1.88 -18.28
N GLY A 205 -27.65 2.25 -18.43
CA GLY A 205 -27.28 3.64 -18.75
C GLY A 205 -27.83 4.10 -20.10
N SER A 206 -27.81 3.22 -21.11
CA SER A 206 -28.38 3.51 -22.44
C SER A 206 -29.91 3.67 -22.39
N ASP A 207 -30.61 2.80 -21.66
CA ASP A 207 -32.06 2.84 -21.44
C ASP A 207 -32.49 4.09 -20.67
N LEU A 208 -31.64 4.58 -19.78
CA LEU A 208 -31.81 5.86 -19.07
C LEU A 208 -31.39 7.09 -19.89
N GLU A 209 -31.12 6.90 -21.19
CA GLU A 209 -30.70 7.95 -22.12
C GLU A 209 -29.36 8.62 -21.77
N LEU A 210 -28.52 7.97 -20.96
CA LEU A 210 -27.19 8.47 -20.61
C LEU A 210 -26.16 8.09 -21.68
N ASN A 211 -25.09 8.87 -21.76
CA ASN A 211 -23.90 8.49 -22.50
C ASN A 211 -23.14 7.43 -21.71
N VAL A 212 -22.91 6.27 -22.31
CA VAL A 212 -22.23 5.14 -21.67
C VAL A 212 -20.85 4.93 -22.26
N TRP A 213 -19.91 4.39 -21.50
CA TRP A 213 -18.56 4.14 -21.97
C TRP A 213 -18.04 2.80 -21.46
N VAL A 214 -17.29 2.11 -22.31
CA VAL A 214 -16.59 0.88 -21.96
C VAL A 214 -15.14 0.95 -22.42
N ALA A 215 -14.25 0.35 -21.64
CA ALA A 215 -12.82 0.30 -21.91
C ALA A 215 -12.54 -0.29 -23.31
N LYS A 216 -11.51 0.21 -23.98
CA LYS A 216 -11.18 -0.17 -25.37
C LYS A 216 -11.00 -1.68 -25.54
N ASN A 217 -10.40 -2.35 -24.56
CA ASN A 217 -10.15 -3.80 -24.58
C ASN A 217 -11.43 -4.63 -24.43
N ASP A 218 -12.49 -4.05 -23.86
CA ASP A 218 -13.74 -4.75 -23.56
C ASP A 218 -14.83 -4.52 -24.64
N ARG A 219 -14.59 -3.65 -25.63
CA ARG A 219 -15.60 -3.31 -26.68
C ARG A 219 -16.04 -4.49 -27.54
N ASN A 220 -15.14 -5.45 -27.74
CA ASN A 220 -15.41 -6.63 -28.55
C ASN A 220 -16.01 -7.78 -27.73
N LYS A 221 -16.27 -7.58 -26.43
CA LYS A 221 -16.97 -8.56 -25.61
C LYS A 221 -18.44 -8.58 -25.96
N GLU A 222 -19.06 -9.75 -25.80
CA GLU A 222 -20.46 -9.99 -26.05
C GLU A 222 -21.13 -10.59 -24.82
N PHE A 223 -22.40 -10.25 -24.64
CA PHE A 223 -23.27 -10.90 -23.67
C PHE A 223 -24.69 -10.94 -24.24
N ASN A 224 -25.37 -12.09 -24.10
CA ASN A 224 -26.70 -12.33 -24.68
C ASN A 224 -26.81 -11.96 -26.18
N GLY A 225 -25.77 -12.25 -26.97
CA GLY A 225 -25.74 -12.01 -28.42
C GLY A 225 -25.62 -10.54 -28.83
N THR A 226 -25.34 -9.63 -27.89
CA THR A 226 -25.10 -8.21 -28.16
C THR A 226 -23.65 -7.87 -27.84
N PHE A 227 -22.90 -7.31 -28.79
CA PHE A 227 -21.57 -6.79 -28.51
C PHE A 227 -21.66 -5.46 -27.77
N PHE A 228 -20.71 -5.19 -26.88
CA PHE A 228 -20.70 -3.93 -26.12
C PHE A 228 -20.55 -2.71 -27.03
N LYS A 229 -19.83 -2.86 -28.15
CA LYS A 229 -19.72 -1.82 -29.20
C LYS A 229 -21.05 -1.45 -29.87
N ASP A 230 -22.04 -2.35 -29.83
CA ASP A 230 -23.33 -2.18 -30.49
C ASP A 230 -24.37 -1.52 -29.55
N ILE A 231 -24.00 -1.26 -28.30
CA ILE A 231 -24.87 -0.60 -27.33
C ILE A 231 -25.05 0.89 -27.72
N PRO A 232 -26.30 1.40 -27.78
CA PRO A 232 -26.56 2.78 -28.15
C PRO A 232 -25.92 3.78 -27.16
N ARG A 233 -25.61 4.98 -27.64
CA ARG A 233 -24.99 6.07 -26.86
C ARG A 233 -23.61 5.71 -26.26
N LEU A 234 -22.92 4.73 -26.85
CA LEU A 234 -21.55 4.38 -26.46
C LEU A 234 -20.54 5.43 -26.92
N MET A 235 -19.86 6.04 -25.96
CA MET A 235 -18.82 7.03 -26.19
C MET A 235 -17.55 6.40 -26.74
N LYS A 236 -16.96 7.05 -27.75
CA LYS A 236 -15.68 6.61 -28.35
C LYS A 236 -14.49 6.90 -27.43
N GLU A 237 -14.55 7.95 -26.65
CA GLU A 237 -13.51 8.36 -25.70
C GLU A 237 -14.18 8.92 -24.45
N LEU A 238 -13.56 8.70 -23.30
CA LEU A 238 -14.04 9.26 -22.04
C LEU A 238 -13.54 10.71 -21.96
N PRO A 239 -14.42 11.71 -21.79
CA PRO A 239 -14.01 13.11 -21.76
C PRO A 239 -13.12 13.36 -20.54
N ILE A 240 -11.99 14.03 -20.79
CA ILE A 240 -10.94 14.28 -19.77
C ILE A 240 -11.38 15.38 -18.79
N HIS A 241 -12.36 16.20 -19.19
CA HIS A 241 -13.04 17.19 -18.36
C HIS A 241 -14.51 16.81 -18.25
N LEU A 242 -15.11 17.01 -17.07
CA LEU A 242 -16.54 16.81 -16.89
C LEU A 242 -17.31 17.70 -17.89
N ASP A 243 -18.26 17.10 -18.61
CA ASP A 243 -19.08 17.82 -19.59
C ASP A 243 -19.86 18.98 -18.94
N GLU A 244 -20.28 19.98 -19.71
CA GLU A 244 -21.00 21.16 -19.20
C GLU A 244 -22.25 20.79 -18.37
N ALA A 245 -22.94 19.70 -18.71
CA ALA A 245 -24.08 19.20 -17.96
C ALA A 245 -23.70 18.76 -16.54
N THR A 246 -22.53 18.14 -16.38
CA THR A 246 -22.02 17.66 -15.09
C THR A 246 -21.45 18.78 -14.23
N ASN A 247 -20.92 19.85 -14.84
CA ASN A 247 -20.41 21.02 -14.11
C ASN A 247 -21.51 21.97 -13.61
N ARG A 248 -22.78 21.79 -14.01
CA ARG A 248 -23.91 22.64 -13.62
C ARG A 248 -24.71 22.12 -12.42
N THR A 249 -24.38 20.94 -11.90
CA THR A 249 -25.04 20.31 -10.74
C THR A 249 -24.10 20.34 -9.54
#